data_AF-A0A3C1A238-F1
#
_entry.id   AF-A0A3C1A238-F1
#
_cell.length_a   1.000
_cell.length_b   1.000
_cell.length_c   1.000
_cell.angle_alpha   90.00
_cell.angle_beta   90.00
_cell.angle_gamma   90.00
#
_symmetry.space_group_name_H-M   'P 1'
#
loop_
_entity.id
_entity.type
_entity.pdbx_description
1 polymer ?
#
loop_
_entity_poly.entity_id
_entity_poly.type
_entity_poly.pdbx_seq_one_letter_code
_entity_poly.pdbx_strand_id
1 'polypeptide(L)'
;MPSLEEYLGDLARQLHLDTPNKEEILQEIRSHLVESAADFHQKGYSSEESMALAIARFGEAGKVAQMMRQVYVESANQAVLSALLPVALTMIFKWIFLPLLKGIGSWQGNPTPVITISLVLLALLIPGLTMRRWRYGYAAWAFFSLIAIAQM
;
A
#
# COMPACT_ATOMS: atom_id res chain seq x y z
N MET A 1 -5.29 -8.90 -34.79
CA MET A 1 -4.91 -8.39 -33.45
C MET A 1 -5.81 -9.05 -32.43
N PRO A 2 -5.33 -9.33 -31.20
CA PRO A 2 -6.16 -10.00 -30.20
C PRO A 2 -7.37 -9.12 -29.85
N SER A 3 -8.49 -9.77 -29.59
CA SER A 3 -9.65 -9.09 -29.00
C SER A 3 -9.33 -8.62 -27.58
N LEU A 4 -10.13 -7.68 -27.05
CA LEU A 4 -9.99 -7.23 -25.66
C LEU A 4 -10.03 -8.39 -24.66
N GLU A 5 -10.93 -9.35 -24.87
CA GLU A 5 -11.07 -10.51 -23.98
C GLU A 5 -9.89 -11.46 -24.06
N GLU A 6 -9.34 -11.68 -25.25
CA GLU A 6 -8.11 -12.47 -25.41
C GLU A 6 -6.93 -11.80 -24.72
N TYR A 7 -6.77 -10.48 -24.89
CA TYR A 7 -5.71 -9.72 -24.24
C TYR A 7 -5.83 -9.77 -22.70
N LEU A 8 -7.02 -9.55 -22.16
CA LEU A 8 -7.27 -9.62 -20.72
C LEU A 8 -7.10 -11.05 -20.19
N GLY A 9 -7.50 -12.07 -20.95
CA GLY A 9 -7.27 -13.48 -20.61
C GLY A 9 -5.78 -13.82 -20.55
N ASP A 10 -4.99 -13.34 -21.50
CA ASP A 10 -3.53 -13.50 -21.52
C ASP A 10 -2.86 -12.79 -20.34
N LEU A 11 -3.33 -11.59 -20.01
CA LEU A 11 -2.85 -10.81 -18.87
C LEU A 11 -3.21 -11.49 -17.54
N ALA A 12 -4.44 -11.99 -17.41
CA ALA A 12 -4.93 -12.69 -16.23
C ALA A 12 -4.12 -13.95 -15.92
N ARG A 13 -3.76 -14.73 -16.95
CA ARG A 13 -2.92 -15.94 -16.81
C ARG A 13 -1.52 -15.63 -16.30
N GLN A 14 -1.01 -14.43 -16.58
CA GLN A 14 0.36 -14.02 -16.24
C GLN A 14 0.45 -13.18 -14.96
N LEU A 15 -0.66 -12.64 -14.45
CA LEU A 15 -0.66 -11.77 -13.28
C LEU A 15 -0.24 -12.49 -11.99
N HIS A 16 -0.49 -13.80 -11.86
CA HIS A 16 -0.16 -14.63 -10.69
C HIS A 16 -0.40 -13.93 -9.33
N LEU A 17 -1.54 -13.24 -9.19
CA LEU A 17 -2.02 -12.65 -7.94
C LEU A 17 -3.20 -13.47 -7.40
N ASP A 18 -3.55 -13.25 -6.14
CA ASP A 18 -4.78 -13.75 -5.55
C ASP A 18 -6.03 -13.21 -6.25
N THR A 19 -7.10 -14.00 -6.24
CA THR A 19 -8.30 -13.77 -7.07
C THR A 19 -8.91 -12.36 -6.93
N PRO A 20 -9.11 -11.81 -5.72
CA PRO A 20 -9.72 -10.48 -5.56
C PRO A 20 -8.89 -9.37 -6.21
N ASN A 21 -7.58 -9.34 -5.95
CA ASN A 21 -6.68 -8.30 -6.48
C ASN A 21 -6.52 -8.43 -8.00
N LYS A 22 -6.52 -9.67 -8.51
CA LYS A 22 -6.49 -9.94 -9.94
C LYS A 22 -7.72 -9.38 -10.67
N GLU A 23 -8.91 -9.57 -10.11
CA GLU A 23 -10.16 -9.07 -10.71
C GLU A 23 -10.22 -7.55 -10.73
N GLU A 24 -9.82 -6.89 -9.63
CA GLU A 24 -9.76 -5.43 -9.54
C GLU A 24 -8.82 -4.85 -10.61
N ILE A 25 -7.60 -5.40 -10.73
CA ILE A 25 -6.62 -4.95 -11.73
C ILE A 25 -7.13 -5.17 -13.16
N LEU A 26 -7.76 -6.31 -13.45
CA LEU A 26 -8.31 -6.58 -14.78
C LEU A 26 -9.45 -5.62 -15.14
N GLN A 27 -10.29 -5.27 -14.16
CA GLN A 27 -11.38 -4.32 -14.35
C GLN A 27 -10.85 -2.90 -14.61
N GLU A 28 -9.82 -2.48 -13.87
CA GLU A 28 -9.17 -1.17 -14.07
C GLU A 28 -8.52 -1.09 -15.46
N ILE A 29 -7.75 -2.12 -15.85
CA ILE A 29 -7.13 -2.19 -17.18
C ILE A 29 -8.17 -2.17 -18.29
N ARG A 30 -9.28 -2.91 -18.14
CA ARG A 30 -10.40 -2.87 -19.08
C ARG A 30 -10.94 -1.46 -19.24
N SER A 31 -11.19 -0.75 -18.13
CA SER A 31 -11.70 0.62 -18.17
C SER A 31 -10.77 1.54 -18.98
N HIS A 32 -9.47 1.48 -18.71
CA HIS A 32 -8.49 2.30 -19.41
C HIS A 32 -8.33 1.97 -20.89
N LEU A 33 -8.44 0.69 -21.27
CA LEU A 33 -8.42 0.28 -22.68
C LEU A 33 -9.66 0.80 -23.41
N VAL A 34 -10.84 0.73 -22.78
CA VAL A 34 -12.09 1.25 -23.35
C VAL A 34 -12.04 2.78 -23.49
N GLU A 35 -11.55 3.49 -22.48
CA GLU A 35 -11.34 4.95 -22.53
C GLU A 35 -10.35 5.32 -23.65
N SER A 36 -9.22 4.62 -23.74
CA SER A 36 -8.21 4.85 -24.78
C SER A 36 -8.75 4.55 -26.18
N ALA A 37 -9.59 3.51 -26.32
CA ALA A 37 -10.26 3.21 -27.58
C ALA A 37 -11.27 4.30 -27.94
N ALA A 38 -12.02 4.84 -26.97
CA ALA A 38 -12.92 5.96 -27.21
C ALA A 38 -12.16 7.21 -27.71
N ASP A 39 -10.95 7.48 -27.19
CA ASP A 39 -10.09 8.57 -27.66
C ASP A 39 -9.61 8.36 -29.11
N PHE A 40 -9.29 7.14 -29.51
CA PHE A 40 -8.96 6.82 -30.90
C PHE A 40 -10.20 6.93 -31.80
N HIS A 41 -11.35 6.50 -31.33
CA HIS A 41 -12.58 6.62 -32.09
C HIS A 41 -12.93 8.08 -32.39
N GLN A 42 -12.75 8.98 -31.40
CA GLN A 42 -12.92 10.42 -31.59
C GLN A 42 -11.94 11.04 -32.61
N LYS A 43 -10.80 10.38 -32.86
CA LYS A 43 -9.82 10.79 -33.88
C LYS A 43 -10.15 10.26 -35.28
N GLY A 44 -11.29 9.57 -35.44
CA GLY A 44 -11.79 9.09 -36.72
C GLY A 44 -11.43 7.63 -37.06
N TYR A 45 -10.83 6.88 -36.13
CA TYR A 45 -10.60 5.45 -36.32
C TYR A 45 -11.88 4.64 -36.13
N SER A 46 -12.00 3.49 -36.81
CA SER A 46 -13.11 2.57 -36.57
C SER A 46 -13.05 1.99 -35.15
N SER A 47 -14.16 1.41 -34.66
CA SER A 47 -14.21 0.79 -33.34
C SER A 47 -13.15 -0.30 -33.15
N GLU A 48 -12.99 -1.16 -34.17
CA GLU A 48 -12.04 -2.27 -34.17
C GLU A 48 -10.58 -1.77 -34.21
N GLU A 49 -10.28 -0.79 -35.07
CA GLU A 49 -8.95 -0.17 -35.11
C GLU A 49 -8.63 0.58 -33.83
N SER A 50 -9.61 1.25 -33.22
CA SER A 50 -9.44 2.00 -31.98
C SER A 50 -9.07 1.09 -30.82
N MET A 51 -9.73 -0.07 -30.69
CA MET A 51 -9.39 -1.07 -29.69
C MET A 51 -8.02 -1.70 -29.96
N ALA A 52 -7.74 -2.02 -31.23
CA ALA A 52 -6.43 -2.54 -31.64
C ALA A 52 -5.29 -1.58 -31.29
N LEU A 53 -5.48 -0.28 -31.55
CA LEU A 53 -4.53 0.78 -31.20
C LEU A 53 -4.41 0.97 -29.68
N ALA A 54 -5.52 0.88 -28.94
CA ALA A 54 -5.50 0.95 -27.48
C ALA A 54 -4.68 -0.20 -26.88
N ILE A 55 -4.91 -1.44 -27.33
CA ILE A 55 -4.15 -2.63 -26.90
C ILE A 55 -2.68 -2.49 -27.29
N ALA A 56 -2.39 -2.11 -28.54
CA ALA A 56 -1.02 -1.92 -29.02
C ALA A 56 -0.25 -0.85 -28.22
N ARG A 57 -0.94 0.24 -27.85
CA ARG A 57 -0.38 1.30 -27.00
C ARG A 57 -0.16 0.85 -25.56
N PHE A 58 -1.03 0.00 -25.03
CA PHE A 58 -0.91 -0.55 -23.68
C PHE A 58 0.27 -1.52 -23.55
N GLY A 59 0.59 -2.23 -24.64
CA GLY A 59 1.77 -3.07 -24.80
C GLY A 59 1.47 -4.56 -24.67
N GLU A 60 2.53 -5.36 -24.59
CA GLU A 60 2.42 -6.82 -24.49
C GLU A 60 1.90 -7.25 -23.11
N ALA A 61 0.90 -8.14 -23.09
CA ALA A 61 0.24 -8.60 -21.88
C ALA A 61 1.22 -9.10 -20.79
N GLY A 62 2.28 -9.79 -21.19
CA GLY A 62 3.28 -10.31 -20.24
C GLY A 62 4.13 -9.24 -19.57
N LYS A 63 4.55 -8.22 -20.33
CA LYS A 63 5.29 -7.07 -19.78
C LYS A 63 4.40 -6.28 -18.82
N VAL A 64 3.14 -6.05 -19.21
CA VAL A 64 2.15 -5.38 -18.35
C VAL A 64 1.91 -6.16 -17.07
N ALA A 65 1.69 -7.49 -17.16
CA ALA A 65 1.52 -8.34 -15.99
C ALA A 65 2.74 -8.35 -15.07
N GLN A 66 3.96 -8.29 -15.62
CA GLN A 66 5.19 -8.16 -14.84
C GLN A 66 5.26 -6.82 -14.10
N MET A 67 4.97 -5.70 -14.77
CA MET A 67 4.95 -4.38 -14.13
C MET A 67 3.91 -4.31 -13.01
N MET A 68 2.70 -4.83 -13.24
CA MET A 68 1.64 -4.85 -12.23
C MET A 68 2.03 -5.66 -11.00
N ARG A 69 2.66 -6.82 -11.18
CA ARG A 69 3.19 -7.61 -10.06
C ARG A 69 4.23 -6.86 -9.24
N GLN A 70 5.15 -6.15 -9.89
CA GLN A 70 6.19 -5.40 -9.20
C GLN A 70 5.60 -4.29 -8.31
N VAL A 71 4.67 -3.50 -8.87
CA VAL A 71 3.97 -2.44 -8.14
C VAL A 71 3.18 -3.03 -6.96
N TYR A 72 2.51 -4.16 -7.16
CA TYR A 72 1.73 -4.81 -6.12
C TYR A 72 2.61 -5.33 -4.98
N VAL A 73 3.70 -6.05 -5.28
CA VAL A 73 4.64 -6.57 -4.28
C VAL A 73 5.30 -5.43 -3.49
N GLU A 74 5.70 -4.35 -4.15
CA GLU A 74 6.27 -3.19 -3.49
C GLU A 74 5.25 -2.51 -2.55
N SER A 75 3.99 -2.38 -3.00
CA SER A 75 2.91 -1.81 -2.18
C SER A 75 2.59 -2.66 -0.95
N ALA A 76 2.61 -4.00 -1.09
CA ALA A 76 2.37 -4.94 0.00
C ALA A 76 3.50 -4.87 1.04
N ASN A 77 4.76 -4.85 0.58
CA ASN A 77 5.92 -4.70 1.45
C ASN A 77 5.90 -3.37 2.20
N GLN A 78 5.57 -2.28 1.51
CA GLN A 78 5.42 -0.96 2.15
C GLN A 78 4.29 -0.94 3.18
N ALA A 79 3.14 -1.56 2.88
CA ALA A 79 2.03 -1.66 3.83
C ALA A 79 2.39 -2.48 5.08
N VAL A 80 3.10 -3.61 4.89
CA VAL A 80 3.58 -4.46 5.98
C VAL A 80 4.62 -3.72 6.83
N LEU A 81 5.62 -3.10 6.21
CA LEU A 81 6.64 -2.30 6.91
C LEU A 81 5.98 -1.15 7.69
N SER A 82 5.04 -0.46 7.06
CA SER A 82 4.26 0.64 7.65
C SER A 82 3.49 0.22 8.90
N ALA A 83 2.93 -0.99 8.91
CA ALA A 83 2.21 -1.53 10.05
C ALA A 83 3.15 -2.08 11.14
N LEU A 84 4.25 -2.71 10.74
CA LEU A 84 5.12 -3.46 11.65
C LEU A 84 6.17 -2.59 12.33
N LEU A 85 6.66 -1.56 11.63
CA LEU A 85 7.73 -0.68 12.12
C LEU A 85 7.35 0.09 13.40
N PRO A 86 6.16 0.71 13.52
CA PRO A 86 5.76 1.39 14.76
C PRO A 86 5.66 0.42 15.95
N VAL A 87 5.14 -0.78 15.73
CA VAL A 87 5.00 -1.81 16.77
C VAL A 87 6.37 -2.28 17.24
N ALA A 88 7.26 -2.61 16.30
CA ALA A 88 8.62 -3.05 16.60
C ALA A 88 9.40 -1.98 17.38
N LEU A 89 9.34 -0.72 16.94
CA LEU A 89 9.98 0.41 17.64
C LEU A 89 9.42 0.58 19.06
N THR A 90 8.10 0.47 19.24
CA THR A 90 7.46 0.58 20.56
C THR A 90 7.89 -0.57 21.49
N MET A 91 7.98 -1.81 20.99
CA MET A 91 8.45 -2.94 21.78
C MET A 91 9.92 -2.80 22.17
N ILE A 92 10.80 -2.44 21.22
CA ILE A 92 12.22 -2.20 21.48
C ILE A 92 12.38 -1.10 22.54
N PHE A 93 11.63 0.00 22.41
CA PHE A 93 11.68 1.08 23.38
C PHE A 93 11.23 0.63 24.79
N LYS A 94 10.10 -0.08 24.89
CA LYS A 94 9.55 -0.57 26.16
C LYS A 94 10.47 -1.55 26.87
N TRP A 95 11.04 -2.50 26.14
CA TRP A 95 11.75 -3.63 26.73
C TRP A 95 13.26 -3.44 26.84
N ILE A 96 13.85 -2.52 26.07
CA ILE A 96 15.30 -2.29 26.09
C ILE A 96 15.61 -0.91 26.66
N PHE A 97 15.08 0.16 26.05
CA PHE A 97 15.45 1.53 26.43
C PHE A 97 14.90 1.95 27.79
N LEU A 98 13.63 1.65 28.09
CA LEU A 98 13.00 1.98 29.37
C LEU A 98 13.72 1.36 30.59
N PRO A 99 14.04 0.05 30.63
CA PRO A 99 14.80 -0.52 31.74
C PRO A 99 16.25 -0.02 31.80
N LEU A 100 16.90 0.21 30.66
CA LEU A 100 18.25 0.78 30.63
C LEU A 100 18.29 2.20 31.22
N LEU A 101 17.32 3.05 30.87
CA LEU A 101 17.18 4.41 31.41
C LEU A 101 16.87 4.40 32.91
N LYS A 102 16.01 3.48 33.37
CA LYS A 102 15.74 3.28 34.80
C LYS A 102 16.98 2.84 35.58
N GLY A 103 17.89 2.09 34.95
CA GLY A 103 19.16 1.68 35.56
C GLY A 103 20.21 2.79 35.68
N ILE A 104 20.09 3.86 34.88
CA ILE A 104 21.09 4.94 34.80
C ILE A 104 20.73 6.14 35.69
N GLY A 105 19.47 6.32 36.10
CA GLY A 105 19.01 7.54 36.77
C GLY A 105 18.41 7.35 38.17
N SER A 106 19.14 7.75 39.21
CA SER A 106 18.60 8.11 40.53
C SER A 106 17.91 9.48 40.50
N TRP A 107 17.01 9.71 39.54
CA TRP A 107 16.35 11.00 39.35
C TRP A 107 15.13 11.16 40.28
N GLN A 108 15.19 12.16 41.16
CA GLN A 108 14.08 12.59 42.01
C GLN A 108 12.98 13.23 41.15
N GLY A 109 12.01 12.41 40.75
CA GLY A 109 10.85 12.81 39.97
C GLY A 109 10.65 11.82 38.85
N ASN A 110 9.47 11.20 38.79
CA ASN A 110 9.14 10.15 37.82
C ASN A 110 8.93 10.79 36.42
N PRO A 111 9.95 10.87 35.53
CA PRO A 111 9.83 11.58 34.26
C PRO A 111 9.21 10.69 33.18
N THR A 112 8.96 9.43 33.53
CA THR A 112 8.38 8.39 32.69
C THR A 112 7.12 8.83 31.94
N PRO A 113 6.17 9.60 32.53
CA PRO A 113 4.98 10.06 31.81
C PRO A 113 5.32 11.02 30.68
N VAL A 114 6.22 11.99 30.90
CA VAL A 114 6.53 13.03 29.91
C VAL A 114 7.31 12.44 28.73
N ILE A 115 8.27 11.55 29.00
CA ILE A 115 9.06 10.89 27.97
C ILE A 115 8.19 9.91 27.16
N THR A 116 7.33 9.13 27.82
CA THR A 116 6.40 8.23 27.11
C THR A 116 5.38 9.01 26.28
N ILE A 117 4.76 10.06 26.81
CA ILE A 117 3.83 10.91 26.07
C ILE A 117 4.52 11.55 24.86
N SER A 118 5.74 12.07 25.02
CA SER A 118 6.50 12.70 23.93
C SER A 118 6.86 11.69 22.83
N LEU A 119 7.19 10.45 23.19
CA LEU A 119 7.48 9.39 22.22
C LEU A 119 6.21 8.86 21.55
N VAL A 120 5.09 8.76 22.27
CA VAL A 120 3.78 8.45 21.67
C VAL A 120 3.40 9.52 20.65
N LEU A 121 3.61 10.81 20.98
CA LEU A 121 3.38 11.92 20.06
C LEU A 121 4.31 11.89 18.84
N LEU A 122 5.58 11.55 19.02
CA LEU A 122 6.53 11.44 17.91
C LEU A 122 6.20 10.23 17.01
N ALA A 123 5.85 9.10 17.62
CA ALA A 123 5.41 7.88 16.92
C ALA A 123 4.05 8.06 16.21
N LEU A 124 3.18 8.95 16.71
CA LEU A 124 1.93 9.41 16.07
C LEU A 124 2.20 10.26 14.82
N LEU A 125 3.22 11.12 14.89
CA LEU A 125 3.54 12.12 13.86
C LEU A 125 4.15 11.51 12.60
N ILE A 126 5.03 10.52 12.76
CA ILE A 126 5.80 9.94 11.63
C ILE A 126 4.91 9.21 10.60
N PRO A 127 3.93 8.36 10.98
CA PRO A 127 3.01 7.72 10.03
C PRO A 127 2.10 8.73 9.33
N GLY A 128 1.66 9.76 10.06
CA GLY A 128 0.78 10.80 9.52
C GLY A 128 1.45 11.72 8.50
N LEU A 129 2.77 11.83 8.54
CA LEU A 129 3.54 12.60 7.55
C LEU A 129 4.00 11.76 6.35
N THR A 130 3.94 10.43 6.41
CA THR A 130 4.59 9.54 5.41
C THR A 130 3.63 8.71 4.55
N MET A 131 2.39 8.42 4.99
CA MET A 131 1.50 7.52 4.24
C MET A 131 0.49 8.27 3.37
N ARG A 132 0.32 7.88 2.10
CA ARG A 132 -0.59 8.53 1.12
C ARG A 132 -2.02 7.96 1.09
N ARG A 133 -2.28 6.80 1.71
CA ARG A 133 -3.63 6.17 1.83
C ARG A 133 -4.06 6.06 3.31
N TRP A 134 -4.83 7.05 3.76
CA TRP A 134 -5.00 7.41 5.18
C TRP A 134 -6.09 6.62 5.95
N ARG A 135 -7.00 5.89 5.32
CA ARG A 135 -8.25 5.50 6.03
C ARG A 135 -8.15 4.27 6.94
N TYR A 136 -7.28 3.31 6.63
CA TYR A 136 -7.20 2.04 7.37
C TYR A 136 -6.02 1.98 8.34
N GLY A 137 -4.95 2.74 8.08
CA GLY A 137 -3.79 2.84 8.97
C GLY A 137 -4.16 3.42 10.33
N TYR A 138 -4.87 4.55 10.37
CA TYR A 138 -5.25 5.20 11.64
C TYR A 138 -6.20 4.37 12.49
N ALA A 139 -7.10 3.57 11.91
CA ALA A 139 -8.04 2.75 12.67
C ALA A 139 -7.32 1.61 13.42
N ALA A 140 -6.45 0.88 12.73
CA ALA A 140 -5.61 -0.14 13.36
C ALA A 140 -4.66 0.50 14.39
N TRP A 141 -4.11 1.66 14.07
CA TRP A 141 -3.14 2.36 14.91
C TRP A 141 -3.77 2.96 16.18
N ALA A 142 -4.97 3.56 16.08
CA ALA A 142 -5.74 4.05 17.22
C ALA A 142 -6.19 2.90 18.13
N PHE A 143 -6.60 1.77 17.55
CA PHE A 143 -6.95 0.57 18.30
C PHE A 143 -5.76 0.02 19.10
N PHE A 144 -4.58 -0.10 18.47
CA PHE A 144 -3.36 -0.54 19.16
C PHE A 144 -2.92 0.45 20.24
N SER A 145 -3.04 1.75 19.98
CA SER A 145 -2.71 2.79 20.97
C SER A 145 -3.63 2.73 22.18
N LEU A 146 -4.93 2.51 21.98
CA LEU A 146 -5.90 2.35 23.07
C LEU A 146 -5.61 1.10 23.92
N ILE A 147 -5.27 -0.03 23.28
CA ILE A 147 -4.87 -1.25 24.00
C ILE A 147 -3.59 -1.02 24.81
N ALA A 148 -2.59 -0.36 24.21
CA ALA A 148 -1.32 -0.10 24.89
C ALA A 148 -1.49 0.81 26.11
N ILE A 149 -2.36 1.82 26.03
CA ILE A 149 -2.72 2.69 27.15
C ILE A 149 -3.51 1.93 28.22
N ALA A 150 -4.41 1.03 27.83
CA ALA A 150 -5.21 0.22 28.76
C ALA A 150 -4.39 -0.85 29.52
N GLN A 151 -3.16 -1.16 29.07
CA GLN A 151 -2.24 -2.11 29.70
C GLN A 151 -1.14 -1.46 30.56
N MET A 152 -1.12 -0.13 30.67
CA MET A 152 -0.31 0.61 31.65
C MET A 152 -1.04 0.76 32.97
#